data_AF-A0A961N927-F1
#
_entry.id   AF-A0A961N927-F1
#
_cell.length_a   1.000
_cell.length_b   1.000
_cell.length_c   1.000
_cell.angle_alpha   90.00
_cell.angle_beta   90.00
_cell.angle_gamma   90.00
#
_symmetry.space_group_name_H-M   'P 1'
#
loop_
_entity.id
_entity.type
_entity.pdbx_description
1 polymer ?
#
loop_
_entity_poly.entity_id
_entity_poly.type
_entity_poly.pdbx_seq_one_letter_code
_entity_poly.pdbx_strand_id
1 'polypeptide(L)'
;MPSRDLSRISVAKLTPEQAEREHNRLEVLIKQANEEYYQKDAPRLSDAQYDMLRRRFDEIEARFPGTPTFESLVVGAAPARGFAKVRHAIPMLSLDNAFNEEDVRDFVGRIRRFLK
;
A
#
# COMPACT_ATOMS: atom_id res chain seq x y z
N MET A 1 8.33 -14.27 33.98
CA MET A 1 9.65 -14.10 33.30
C MET A 1 9.68 -12.68 32.76
N PRO A 2 10.70 -11.86 33.08
CA PRO A 2 10.71 -10.48 32.65
C PRO A 2 10.80 -10.45 31.12
N SER A 3 9.76 -9.96 30.46
CA SER A 3 9.74 -9.72 29.02
C SER A 3 10.81 -8.67 28.72
N ARG A 4 12.05 -9.11 28.48
CA ARG A 4 13.12 -8.24 27.99
C ARG A 4 12.63 -7.62 26.69
N ASP A 5 12.61 -6.30 26.64
CA ASP A 5 12.31 -5.54 25.43
C ASP A 5 13.36 -5.88 24.37
N LEU A 6 13.01 -6.81 23.48
CA LEU A 6 13.93 -7.31 22.44
C LEU A 6 14.32 -6.20 21.48
N SER A 7 13.51 -5.14 21.36
CA SER A 7 13.77 -3.98 20.50
C SER A 7 15.03 -3.19 20.89
N ARG A 8 15.42 -3.24 22.18
CA ARG A 8 16.64 -2.58 22.70
C ARG A 8 17.91 -3.39 22.52
N ILE A 9 17.78 -4.68 22.19
CA ILE A 9 18.92 -5.55 21.96
C ILE A 9 19.35 -5.38 20.50
N SER A 10 20.64 -5.15 20.27
CA SER A 10 21.19 -5.15 18.91
C SER A 10 20.94 -6.49 18.25
N VAL A 11 20.56 -6.49 16.96
CA VAL A 11 20.37 -7.71 16.15
C VAL A 11 21.59 -8.63 16.26
N ALA A 12 22.77 -8.05 16.46
CA ALA A 12 24.01 -8.78 16.58
C ALA A 12 24.15 -9.66 17.84
N LYS A 13 23.26 -9.50 18.83
CA LYS A 13 23.29 -10.21 20.12
C LYS A 13 22.06 -11.10 20.33
N LEU A 14 21.15 -11.18 19.36
CA LEU A 14 19.95 -12.01 19.47
C LEU A 14 20.30 -13.49 19.32
N THR A 15 19.59 -14.35 20.07
CA THR A 15 19.55 -15.80 19.79
C THR A 15 18.54 -16.08 18.67
N PRO A 16 18.59 -17.25 18.01
CA PRO A 16 17.61 -17.60 16.98
C PRO A 16 16.15 -17.48 17.46
N GLU A 17 15.84 -17.95 18.67
CA GLU A 17 14.49 -17.89 19.23
C GLU A 17 14.05 -16.46 19.56
N GLN A 18 14.99 -15.58 19.93
CA GLN A 18 14.71 -14.17 20.17
C GLN A 18 14.55 -13.40 18.86
N ALA A 19 15.35 -13.75 17.85
CA ALA A 19 15.26 -13.21 16.51
C ALA A 19 13.90 -13.52 15.88
N GLU A 20 13.42 -14.75 15.98
CA GLU A 20 12.09 -15.15 15.50
C GLU A 20 10.95 -14.37 16.19
N ARG A 21 11.03 -14.20 17.52
CA ARG A 21 10.02 -13.42 18.26
C ARG A 21 10.01 -11.95 17.87
N GLU A 22 11.19 -11.35 17.72
CA GLU A 22 11.30 -9.95 17.30
C GLU A 22 10.91 -9.76 15.83
N HIS A 23 11.25 -10.72 14.97
CA HIS A 23 10.84 -10.75 13.57
C HIS A 23 9.31 -10.72 13.44
N ASN A 24 8.61 -11.64 14.11
CA ASN A 24 7.15 -11.69 14.11
C ASN A 24 6.52 -10.41 14.70
N ARG A 25 7.17 -9.78 15.68
CA ARG A 25 6.71 -8.49 16.24
C ARG A 25 6.84 -7.36 15.22
N LEU A 26 7.98 -7.26 14.55
CA LEU A 26 8.24 -6.25 13.52
C LEU A 26 7.32 -6.44 12.31
N GLU A 27 7.06 -7.69 11.92
CA GLU A 27 6.12 -8.07 10.87
C GLU A 27 4.74 -7.44 11.08
N VAL A 28 4.16 -7.65 12.28
CA VAL A 28 2.85 -7.10 12.64
C VAL A 28 2.86 -5.57 12.61
N LEU A 29 3.90 -4.94 13.14
CA LEU A 29 4.01 -3.48 13.17
C LEU A 29 4.13 -2.87 11.78
N ILE A 30 4.98 -3.45 10.91
CA ILE A 30 5.17 -2.98 9.53
C ILE A 30 3.87 -3.16 8.74
N LYS A 31 3.18 -4.31 8.89
CA LYS A 31 1.89 -4.54 8.24
C LYS A 31 0.84 -3.51 8.66
N GLN A 32 0.73 -3.24 9.96
CA GLN A 32 -0.20 -2.26 10.47
C GLN A 32 0.12 -0.85 9.97
N ALA A 33 1.40 -0.46 9.97
CA ALA A 33 1.83 0.84 9.46
C ALA A 33 1.52 1.00 7.96
N ASN A 34 1.70 -0.05 7.16
CA ASN A 34 1.33 -0.06 5.75
C ASN A 34 -0.18 0.10 5.54
N GLU A 35 -1.02 -0.59 6.32
CA GLU A 35 -2.47 -0.41 6.24
C GLU A 35 -2.90 1.02 6.62
N GLU A 36 -2.32 1.59 7.67
CA GLU A 36 -2.58 2.96 8.13
C GLU A 36 -2.19 4.00 7.08
N TYR A 37 -1.05 3.82 6.42
CA TYR A 37 -0.54 4.71 5.37
C TYR A 37 -1.32 4.56 4.05
N TYR A 38 -1.43 3.36 3.50
CA TYR A 38 -1.95 3.16 2.14
C TYR A 38 -3.48 3.05 2.05
N GLN A 39 -4.17 2.59 3.10
CA GLN A 39 -5.62 2.34 3.04
C GLN A 39 -6.44 3.33 3.85
N LYS A 40 -5.92 3.78 5.00
CA LYS A 40 -6.68 4.60 5.96
C LYS A 40 -6.33 6.09 5.91
N ASP A 41 -5.26 6.46 5.20
CA ASP A 41 -4.72 7.83 5.15
C ASP A 41 -4.54 8.44 6.55
N ALA A 42 -4.11 7.61 7.51
CA ALA A 42 -4.00 7.96 8.92
C ALA A 42 -2.71 7.38 9.54
N PRO A 43 -1.52 7.72 9.02
CA PRO A 43 -0.25 7.16 9.48
C PRO A 43 0.04 7.58 10.93
N ARG A 44 0.34 6.61 11.79
CA ARG A 44 0.78 6.85 13.17
C ARG A 44 2.29 6.92 13.34
N LEU A 45 3.03 6.34 12.41
CA LEU A 45 4.50 6.37 12.37
C LEU A 45 4.96 7.44 11.38
N SER A 46 6.04 8.15 11.74
CA SER A 46 6.77 8.93 10.75
C SER A 46 7.59 8.03 9.84
N ASP A 47 7.95 8.53 8.66
CA ASP A 47 8.80 7.79 7.69
C ASP A 47 10.09 7.29 8.34
N ALA A 48 10.76 8.12 9.13
CA ALA A 48 11.98 7.74 9.84
C ALA A 48 11.77 6.58 10.82
N GLN A 49 10.62 6.54 11.51
CA GLN A 49 10.29 5.45 12.43
C GLN A 49 9.99 4.16 11.66
N TYR A 50 9.24 4.26 10.56
CA TYR A 50 8.97 3.12 9.68
C TYR A 50 10.26 2.54 9.10
N ASP A 51 11.15 3.40 8.60
CA ASP A 51 12.45 3.00 8.06
C ASP A 51 13.32 2.29 9.08
N MET A 52 13.32 2.74 10.34
CA MET A 52 14.04 2.07 11.43
C MET A 52 13.51 0.66 11.69
N LEU A 53 12.19 0.49 11.72
CA LEU A 53 11.57 -0.83 11.88
C LEU A 53 11.93 -1.73 10.70
N ARG A 54 11.88 -1.18 9.47
CA ARG A 54 12.18 -1.93 8.25
C ARG A 54 13.64 -2.38 8.17
N ARG A 55 14.58 -1.48 8.45
CA ARG A 55 16.02 -1.83 8.49
C ARG A 55 16.31 -2.93 9.49
N ARG A 56 15.72 -2.86 10.68
CA ARG A 56 15.88 -3.89 11.71
C ARG A 56 15.30 -5.24 11.27
N PHE A 57 14.16 -5.22 10.60
CA PHE A 57 13.53 -6.41 10.04
C PHE A 57 14.45 -7.08 9.02
N ASP A 58 14.96 -6.31 8.05
CA ASP A 58 15.88 -6.80 7.02
C ASP A 58 17.21 -7.31 7.62
N GLU A 59 17.74 -6.64 8.66
CA GLU A 59 18.93 -7.09 9.39
C GLU A 59 18.73 -8.45 10.08
N ILE A 60 17.53 -8.74 10.58
CA ILE A 60 17.20 -10.02 11.21
C ILE A 60 17.11 -11.12 10.13
N GLU A 61 16.42 -10.87 9.02
CA GLU A 61 16.34 -11.82 7.90
C GLU A 61 17.72 -12.16 7.33
N ALA A 62 18.58 -11.15 7.14
CA ALA A 62 19.94 -11.34 6.63
C ALA A 62 20.82 -12.20 7.57
N ARG A 63 20.60 -12.09 8.88
CA ARG A 63 21.41 -12.79 9.88
C ARG A 63 20.88 -14.18 10.24
N PHE A 64 19.57 -14.36 10.19
CA PHE A 64 18.90 -15.60 10.58
C PHE A 64 18.12 -16.15 9.38
N PRO A 65 18.79 -16.86 8.44
CA PRO A 65 18.15 -17.37 7.22
C PRO A 65 17.09 -18.47 7.45
N GLY A 66 16.89 -18.91 8.71
CA GLY A 66 15.83 -19.85 9.10
C GLY A 66 14.53 -19.18 9.58
N THR A 67 14.50 -17.84 9.70
CA THR A 67 13.26 -17.10 10.01
C THR A 67 12.36 -17.11 8.77
N PRO A 68 11.05 -17.36 8.90
CA PRO A 68 10.15 -17.40 7.75
C PRO A 68 10.19 -16.07 7.00
N THR A 69 10.54 -16.10 5.73
CA THR A 69 10.62 -14.90 4.88
C THR A 69 9.24 -14.28 4.78
N PHE A 70 9.12 -13.02 5.19
CA PHE A 70 7.84 -12.33 5.13
C PHE A 70 7.59 -11.84 3.70
N GLU A 71 6.53 -12.35 3.06
CA GLU A 71 6.10 -11.94 1.72
C GLU A 71 5.56 -10.48 1.64
N SER A 72 5.89 -9.58 2.59
CA SER A 72 5.53 -8.15 2.46
C SER A 72 6.39 -7.38 1.46
N LEU A 73 7.32 -8.05 0.78
CA LEU A 73 8.09 -7.49 -0.32
C LEU A 73 7.26 -7.22 -1.58
N VAL A 74 5.97 -7.59 -1.62
CA VAL A 74 5.12 -7.20 -2.74
C VAL A 74 4.76 -5.73 -2.61
N VAL A 75 5.52 -4.88 -3.31
CA VAL A 75 5.11 -3.51 -3.61
C VAL A 75 3.87 -3.60 -4.49
N GLY A 76 2.72 -3.22 -3.92
CA GLY A 76 1.40 -3.36 -4.55
C GLY A 76 0.63 -4.59 -4.06
N ALA A 77 -0.68 -4.46 -3.92
CA ALA A 77 -1.55 -5.60 -3.66
C ALA A 77 -1.45 -6.59 -4.84
N ALA A 78 -1.44 -7.89 -4.57
CA ALA A 78 -1.57 -8.88 -5.62
C ALA A 78 -2.80 -8.52 -6.48
N PRO A 79 -2.67 -8.44 -7.83
CA PRO A 79 -3.79 -8.08 -8.68
C PRO A 79 -4.94 -9.05 -8.41
N ALA A 80 -6.11 -8.51 -8.03
CA ALA A 80 -7.28 -9.32 -7.73
C ALA A 80 -7.59 -10.21 -8.93
N ARG A 81 -7.61 -11.54 -8.72
CA ARG A 81 -7.98 -12.48 -9.78
C ARG A 81 -9.45 -12.28 -10.12
N GLY A 82 -9.74 -11.87 -11.34
CA GLY A 82 -11.08 -11.95 -11.92
C GLY A 82 -12.09 -10.98 -11.32
N PHE A 83 -11.94 -9.69 -11.63
CA PHE A 83 -13.09 -8.79 -11.52
C PHE A 83 -14.20 -9.29 -12.45
N ALA A 84 -15.33 -9.70 -11.88
CA ALA A 84 -16.52 -10.01 -12.67
C ALA A 84 -16.97 -8.74 -13.39
N LYS A 85 -17.36 -8.86 -14.67
CA LYS A 85 -17.97 -7.75 -15.39
C LYS A 85 -19.30 -7.40 -14.72
N VAL A 86 -19.36 -6.23 -14.09
CA VAL A 86 -20.61 -5.67 -13.56
C VAL A 86 -21.21 -4.76 -14.62
N ARG A 87 -22.49 -5.00 -14.95
CA ARG A 87 -23.22 -4.12 -15.86
C ARG A 87 -23.69 -2.89 -15.07
N HIS A 88 -23.31 -1.70 -15.52
CA HIS A 88 -23.85 -0.46 -14.96
C HIS A 88 -25.36 -0.39 -15.20
N ALA A 89 -26.13 -0.01 -14.15
CA ALA A 89 -27.58 0.12 -14.24
C ALA A 89 -28.02 1.22 -15.21
N ILE A 90 -27.18 2.25 -15.38
CA ILE A 90 -27.33 3.34 -16.34
C ILE A 90 -26.05 3.36 -17.20
N PRO A 91 -26.14 3.55 -18.53
CA PRO A 91 -24.96 3.66 -19.37
C PRO A 91 -24.04 4.80 -18.89
N MET A 92 -22.75 4.49 -18.74
CA MET A 92 -21.73 5.53 -18.55
C MET A 92 -21.45 6.18 -19.90
N LEU A 93 -22.05 7.35 -20.13
CA LEU A 93 -21.82 8.11 -21.35
C LEU A 93 -20.43 8.75 -21.32
N SER A 94 -19.73 8.69 -22.45
CA SER A 94 -18.50 9.45 -22.67
C SER A 94 -18.83 10.85 -23.18
N LEU A 95 -17.90 11.79 -22.97
CA LEU A 95 -17.95 13.08 -23.62
C LEU A 95 -17.45 12.95 -25.07
N ASP A 96 -18.04 13.72 -25.97
CA ASP A 96 -17.52 13.91 -27.32
C ASP A 96 -16.24 14.76 -27.26
N ASN A 97 -15.33 14.53 -28.20
CA ASN A 97 -14.08 15.30 -28.29
C ASN A 97 -14.29 16.59 -29.10
N ALA A 98 -13.44 17.59 -28.82
CA ALA A 98 -13.27 18.79 -29.65
C ALA A 98 -11.77 19.07 -29.79
N PHE A 99 -11.27 19.17 -31.02
CA PHE A 99 -9.85 19.32 -31.32
C PHE A 99 -9.48 20.73 -31.77
N ASN A 100 -10.44 21.49 -32.27
CA ASN A 100 -10.25 22.86 -32.72
C ASN A 100 -11.39 23.78 -32.25
N GLU A 101 -11.26 25.08 -32.51
CA GLU A 101 -12.24 26.07 -32.08
C GLU A 101 -13.58 25.96 -32.82
N GLU A 102 -13.57 25.50 -34.07
CA GLU A 102 -14.76 25.30 -34.89
C GLU A 102 -15.66 24.20 -34.29
N ASP A 103 -15.07 23.10 -33.82
CA ASP A 103 -15.78 22.00 -33.15
C ASP A 103 -16.59 22.50 -31.93
N VAL A 104 -15.98 23.41 -31.15
CA VAL A 104 -16.63 24.02 -29.97
C VAL A 104 -17.74 24.97 -30.38
N ARG A 105 -17.53 25.79 -31.42
CA ARG A 105 -18.55 26.70 -31.94
C ARG A 105 -19.76 25.93 -32.47
N ASP A 106 -19.54 24.82 -33.16
CA ASP A 106 -20.59 23.94 -33.66
C ASP A 106 -21.34 23.22 -32.55
N PHE A 107 -20.65 22.76 -31.50
CA PHE A 107 -21.28 22.20 -30.31
C PHE A 107 -22.22 23.22 -29.64
N VAL A 108 -21.76 24.46 -29.43
CA VAL A 108 -22.59 25.54 -28.89
C VAL A 108 -23.77 25.84 -29.82
N GLY A 109 -23.56 25.82 -31.14
CA GLY A 109 -24.62 25.96 -32.14
C GLY A 109 -25.69 24.87 -32.01
N ARG A 110 -25.30 23.60 -31.84
CA ARG A 110 -26.21 22.47 -31.61
C ARG A 110 -27.03 22.66 -30.34
N ILE A 111 -26.40 23.03 -29.22
CA ILE A 111 -27.09 23.30 -27.95
C ILE A 111 -28.15 24.38 -28.13
N ARG A 112 -27.80 25.51 -28.76
CA ARG A 112 -28.73 26.63 -28.96
C ARG A 112 -29.91 26.28 -29.86
N ARG A 113 -29.74 25.39 -30.84
CA ARG A 113 -30.85 24.88 -31.67
C ARG A 113 -31.75 23.91 -30.90
N PHE A 114 -31.17 23.09 -30.04
CA PHE A 114 -31.90 22.10 -29.24
C PHE A 114 -32.73 22.73 -28.12
N LEU A 115 -32.26 23.83 -27.53
CA LEU A 115 -32.92 24.54 -26.42
C LEU A 115 -33.91 25.64 -26.88
N LYS A 116 -34.21 25.73 -28.18
CA LYS A 116 -35.20 26.65 -28.73
C LYS A 116 -36.59 26.03 -28.77
#